data_AF-A0A5C3KEJ9-F1
#
_entry.id   AF-A0A5C3KEJ9-F1
#
_cell.length_a   1.000
_cell.length_b   1.000
_cell.length_c   1.000
_cell.angle_alpha   90.00
_cell.angle_beta   90.00
_cell.angle_gamma   90.00
#
_symmetry.space_group_name_H-M   'P 1'
#
loop_
_entity.id
_entity.type
_entity.pdbx_description
1 polymer ?
#
loop_
_entity_poly.entity_id
_entity_poly.type
_entity_poly.pdbx_seq_one_letter_code
_entity_poly.pdbx_strand_id
1 'polypeptide(L)'
;LSPEPEYLSSYNCPICFFPPTNATMTPCGHICCGQCLFAAVKSTMARNRTVVAGPQNRDADGAKCPVCRATIPGWDGRGGGVMGLKIKAVFSL
;
A
#
# COMPACT_ATOMS: atom_id res chain seq x y z
N LEU A 1 -24.68 19.19 -6.01
CA LEU A 1 -23.30 19.66 -6.19
C LEU A 1 -22.43 18.43 -6.31
N SER A 2 -21.92 18.13 -7.50
CA SER A 2 -20.88 17.09 -7.66
C SER A 2 -19.62 17.58 -6.94
N PRO A 3 -18.88 16.71 -6.23
CA PRO A 3 -17.62 17.11 -5.63
C PRO A 3 -16.65 17.55 -6.73
N GLU A 4 -15.99 18.69 -6.53
CA GLU A 4 -14.87 19.10 -7.38
C GLU A 4 -13.81 17.99 -7.38
N PRO A 5 -13.17 17.68 -8.52
CA PRO A 5 -12.19 16.62 -8.61
C PRO A 5 -10.98 16.94 -7.72
N GLU A 6 -10.67 16.06 -6.77
CA GLU A 6 -9.49 16.18 -5.93
C GLU A 6 -8.22 16.06 -6.77
N TYR A 7 -7.35 17.06 -6.69
CA TYR A 7 -6.08 17.01 -7.40
C TYR A 7 -5.17 15.95 -6.78
N LEU A 8 -4.37 15.28 -7.62
CA LEU A 8 -3.36 14.35 -7.11
C LEU A 8 -2.33 15.05 -6.20
N SER A 9 -2.18 16.38 -6.32
CA SER A 9 -1.33 17.21 -5.45
C SER A 9 -1.85 17.36 -4.03
N SER A 10 -3.15 17.18 -3.78
CA SER A 10 -3.73 17.17 -2.43
C SER A 10 -3.74 15.77 -1.81
N TYR A 11 -3.32 14.74 -2.55
CA TYR A 11 -3.27 13.38 -2.04
C TYR A 11 -2.17 13.20 -1.00
N ASN A 12 -2.57 12.79 0.20
CA ASN A 12 -1.66 12.45 1.29
C ASN A 12 -1.64 10.94 1.54
N CYS A 13 -0.49 10.41 1.91
CA CYS A 13 -0.37 9.01 2.29
C CYS A 13 -1.31 8.71 3.47
N PRO A 14 -2.19 7.69 3.39
CA PRO A 14 -3.18 7.41 4.44
C PRO A 14 -2.57 6.84 5.74
N ILE A 15 -1.26 6.63 5.77
CA ILE A 15 -0.53 6.08 6.93
C ILE A 15 0.19 7.19 7.71
N CYS A 16 0.92 8.07 7.01
CA CYS A 16 1.68 9.15 7.65
C CYS A 16 1.06 10.53 7.49
N PHE A 17 0.04 10.70 6.63
CA PHE A 17 -0.67 11.95 6.37
C PHE A 17 0.17 13.07 5.74
N PHE A 18 1.31 12.72 5.14
CA PHE A 18 2.13 13.63 4.33
C PHE A 18 2.07 13.24 2.83
N PRO A 19 2.48 14.15 1.92
CA PRO A 19 2.63 13.80 0.50
C PRO A 19 3.51 12.54 0.33
N PRO A 20 3.09 11.56 -0.48
CA PRO A 20 3.80 10.29 -0.57
C PRO A 20 5.25 10.42 -1.05
N THR A 21 6.21 9.99 -0.21
CA THR A 21 7.62 9.82 -0.61
C THR A 21 7.83 8.41 -1.16
N ASN A 22 8.49 8.29 -2.32
CA ASN A 22 8.61 7.02 -3.05
C ASN A 22 7.25 6.34 -3.18
N ALA A 23 6.29 7.08 -3.75
CA ALA A 23 4.91 6.66 -3.89
C ALA A 23 4.83 5.24 -4.45
N THR A 24 4.09 4.37 -3.78
CA THR A 24 3.95 2.97 -4.15
C THR A 24 2.46 2.61 -4.15
N MET A 25 2.02 1.98 -5.23
CA MET A 25 0.63 1.58 -5.44
C MET A 25 0.48 0.07 -5.29
N THR A 26 -0.52 -0.33 -4.52
CA THR A 26 -0.95 -1.73 -4.42
C THR A 26 -1.80 -2.12 -5.63
N PRO A 27 -1.95 -3.42 -5.98
CA PRO A 27 -2.77 -3.84 -7.12
C PRO A 27 -4.26 -3.44 -7.02
N CYS A 28 -4.76 -3.19 -5.82
CA CYS A 28 -6.09 -2.64 -5.60
C CYS A 28 -6.20 -1.11 -5.76
N GLY A 29 -5.12 -0.42 -6.15
CA GLY A 29 -5.12 1.00 -6.48
C GLY A 29 -4.77 1.96 -5.35
N HIS A 30 -4.66 1.50 -4.10
CA HIS A 30 -4.29 2.40 -3.00
C HIS A 30 -2.80 2.76 -3.04
N ILE A 31 -2.51 4.06 -2.89
CA ILE A 31 -1.18 4.66 -2.95
C ILE A 31 -0.71 5.00 -1.53
N CYS A 32 0.55 4.73 -1.22
CA CYS A 32 1.18 5.08 0.06
C CYS A 32 2.64 5.49 -0.17
N CYS A 33 3.30 6.02 0.86
CA CYS A 33 4.76 6.03 0.89
C CYS A 33 5.26 4.58 0.83
N GLY A 34 6.35 4.33 0.09
CA GLY A 34 6.94 2.99 0.00
C GLY A 34 7.29 2.43 1.39
N GLN A 35 7.96 3.21 2.23
CA GLN A 35 8.33 2.75 3.59
C GLN A 35 7.11 2.47 4.48
N CYS A 36 6.09 3.33 4.42
CA CYS A 36 4.86 3.15 5.20
C CYS A 36 4.12 1.87 4.80
N LEU A 37 4.01 1.60 3.49
CA LEU A 37 3.37 0.39 2.97
C LEU A 37 4.10 -0.86 3.49
N PHE A 38 5.42 -0.93 3.34
CA PHE A 38 6.21 -2.10 3.71
C PHE A 38 6.17 -2.35 5.23
N ALA A 39 6.27 -1.29 6.04
CA ALA A 39 6.17 -1.40 7.49
C ALA A 39 4.78 -1.91 7.94
N ALA A 40 3.70 -1.39 7.33
CA ALA A 40 2.34 -1.79 7.67
C ALA A 40 2.03 -3.25 7.27
N VAL A 41 2.48 -3.68 6.08
CA VAL A 41 2.34 -5.07 5.63
C VAL A 41 3.11 -6.01 6.55
N LYS A 42 4.40 -5.74 6.82
CA LYS A 42 5.23 -6.56 7.72
C LYS A 42 4.63 -6.68 9.12
N SER A 43 4.15 -5.57 9.69
CA SER A 43 3.50 -5.55 11.00
C SER A 43 2.25 -6.42 11.04
N THR A 44 1.45 -6.39 9.97
CA THR A 44 0.22 -7.19 9.89
C THR A 44 0.53 -8.68 9.76
N MET A 45 1.50 -9.05 8.92
CA MET A 45 1.93 -10.44 8.77
C MET A 45 2.56 -11.00 10.05
N ALA A 46 3.35 -10.19 10.76
CA ALA A 46 3.93 -10.57 12.05
C ALA A 46 2.84 -10.85 13.10
N ARG A 47 1.80 -10.01 13.17
CA ARG A 47 0.66 -10.22 14.07
C ARG A 47 -0.13 -11.47 13.70
N ASN A 48 -0.32 -11.76 12.42
CA ASN A 48 -1.09 -12.93 11.99
C ASN A 48 -0.38 -14.25 12.35
N ARG A 49 0.96 -14.25 12.35
CA ARG A 49 1.78 -15.39 12.81
C ARG A 49 1.68 -15.69 14.30
N THR A 50 1.38 -14.71 15.16
CA THR A 50 1.34 -14.93 16.62
C THR A 50 -0.02 -15.42 17.12
N VAL A 51 -1.10 -15.27 16.35
CA VAL A 51 -2.47 -15.63 16.78
C VAL A 51 -2.96 -17.02 16.34
N VAL A 52 -2.25 -17.73 15.46
CA VAL A 52 -2.73 -19.02 14.90
C VAL A 52 -1.74 -20.16 15.16
N ALA A 53 -1.92 -20.87 16.28
CA ALA A 53 -1.25 -22.14 16.60
C ALA A 53 -1.95 -23.35 15.94
N GLY A 54 -2.25 -23.26 14.64
CA GLY A 54 -2.90 -24.31 13.85
C GLY A 54 -2.24 -24.49 12.47
N PRO A 55 -2.50 -25.59 11.74
CA PRO A 55 -1.83 -25.89 10.47
C PRO A 55 -2.05 -24.75 9.47
N GLN A 56 -0.96 -24.00 9.22
CA GLN A 56 -0.99 -22.76 8.46
C GLN A 56 -1.19 -23.05 6.98
N ASN A 57 -2.36 -22.65 6.47
CA ASN A 57 -2.55 -22.51 5.04
C ASN A 57 -1.75 -21.29 4.58
N ARG A 58 -0.60 -21.51 3.94
CA ARG A 58 0.37 -20.46 3.55
C ARG A 58 -0.26 -19.38 2.67
N ASP A 59 -1.38 -19.70 2.01
CA ASP A 59 -2.13 -18.80 1.14
C ASP A 59 -3.09 -17.86 1.91
N ALA A 60 -3.50 -18.23 3.12
CA ALA A 60 -4.35 -17.41 3.99
C ALA A 60 -3.58 -16.28 4.72
N ASP A 61 -2.25 -16.43 4.80
CA ASP A 61 -1.33 -15.53 5.50
C ASP A 61 -0.64 -14.51 4.57
N GLY A 62 -1.14 -14.39 3.34
CA GLY A 62 -0.58 -13.54 2.30
C GLY A 62 -0.62 -12.05 2.64
N ALA A 63 0.27 -11.27 2.01
CA ALA A 63 0.36 -9.83 2.22
C ALA A 63 -0.96 -9.15 1.82
N LYS A 64 -1.39 -8.16 2.62
CA LYS A 64 -2.65 -7.44 2.40
C LYS A 64 -2.43 -5.94 2.37
N CYS A 65 -3.17 -5.25 1.53
CA CYS A 65 -3.18 -3.79 1.46
C CYS A 65 -3.57 -3.20 2.84
N PRO A 66 -2.80 -2.26 3.40
CA PRO A 66 -3.10 -1.69 4.72
C PRO A 66 -4.36 -0.80 4.72
N VAL A 67 -4.85 -0.41 3.53
CA VAL A 67 -6.03 0.46 3.40
C VAL A 67 -7.31 -0.36 3.29
N CYS A 68 -7.41 -1.28 2.32
CA CYS A 68 -8.64 -2.04 2.06
C CYS A 68 -8.53 -3.55 2.31
N ARG A 69 -7.37 -4.05 2.78
CA ARG A 69 -7.09 -5.47 3.06
C ARG A 69 -7.14 -6.44 1.88
N ALA A 70 -7.26 -5.94 0.65
CA ALA A 70 -7.09 -6.76 -0.55
C ALA A 70 -5.73 -7.47 -0.56
N THR A 71 -5.68 -8.72 -1.02
CA THR A 71 -4.44 -9.50 -1.15
C THR A 71 -3.49 -8.86 -2.16
N ILE A 72 -2.19 -8.87 -1.86
CA ILE A 72 -1.11 -8.38 -2.73
C ILE A 72 -0.42 -9.61 -3.36
N PRO A 73 -0.82 -10.03 -4.57
CA PRO A 73 -0.20 -11.19 -5.24
C PRO A 73 1.27 -10.92 -5.57
N GLY A 74 2.12 -11.93 -5.43
CA GLY A 74 3.55 -11.83 -5.75
C GLY A 74 4.38 -11.00 -4.76
N TRP A 75 3.85 -10.72 -3.56
CA TRP A 75 4.60 -10.05 -2.52
C TRP A 75 5.82 -10.85 -2.05
N ASP A 76 7.00 -10.26 -2.16
CA ASP A 76 8.29 -10.86 -1.77
C ASP A 76 8.99 -10.11 -0.61
N GLY A 77 8.38 -9.03 -0.10
CA GLY A 77 8.93 -8.16 0.94
C GLY A 77 10.09 -7.26 0.49
N ARG A 78 10.44 -7.25 -0.81
CA ARG A 78 11.54 -6.49 -1.42
C ARG A 78 11.10 -5.58 -2.57
N GLY A 79 9.84 -5.64 -3.01
CA GLY A 79 9.35 -4.84 -4.14
C GLY A 79 8.33 -5.56 -4.99
N GLY A 80 8.32 -6.89 -4.96
CA GLY A 80 7.38 -7.74 -5.68
C GLY A 80 5.94 -7.48 -5.25
N GLY A 81 5.02 -7.57 -6.21
CA GLY A 81 3.58 -7.44 -6.00
C GLY A 81 3.06 -6.00 -5.86
N VAL A 82 3.91 -4.98 -5.94
CA VAL A 82 3.52 -3.57 -5.88
C VAL A 82 4.17 -2.75 -7.00
N MET A 83 3.59 -1.59 -7.31
CA MET A 83 4.05 -0.71 -8.38
C MET A 83 4.64 0.58 -7.79
N GLY A 84 5.94 0.81 -7.99
CA GLY A 84 6.56 2.09 -7.68
C GLY A 84 6.09 3.16 -8.67
N LEU A 85 5.68 4.33 -8.17
CA LEU A 85 5.21 5.45 -8.96
C LEU A 85 6.25 6.56 -9.01
N LYS A 86 6.42 7.17 -10.19
CA LYS A 86 7.18 8.40 -10.37
C LYS A 86 6.21 9.52 -10.73
N ILE A 87 5.89 10.37 -9.76
CA ILE A 87 4.98 11.50 -9.96
C ILE A 87 5.75 12.62 -10.67
N LYS A 88 5.20 13.12 -11.79
CA LYS A 88 5.75 14.27 -12.53
C LYS A 88 4.63 15.28 -12.75
N ALA A 89 4.79 16.49 -12.23
CA ALA A 89 3.95 17.61 -12.60
C ALA A 89 4.36 18.11 -14.00
N VAL A 90 3.38 18.32 -14.88
CA VAL A 90 3.58 18.94 -16.18
C VAL A 90 2.78 20.23 -16.17
N PHE A 91 3.48 21.36 -16.25
CA PHE A 91 2.87 22.68 -16.37
C PHE A 91 2.87 23.04 -17.85
N SER A 92 1.69 23.31 -18.40
CA SER A 92 1.57 23.96 -19.71
C SER A 92 1.53 25.46 -19.47
N LEU A 93 2.48 26.18 -20.06
CA LEU A 93 2.51 27.64 -20.10
C LEU A 93 1.53 28.18 -21.15
#